data_AF-A0A0A8EBD1-F1
#
_entry.id   AF-A0A0A8EBD1-F1
#
_cell.length_a   1.000
_cell.length_b   1.000
_cell.length_c   1.000
_cell.angle_alpha   90.00
_cell.angle_beta   90.00
_cell.angle_gamma   90.00
#
_symmetry.space_group_name_H-M   'P 1'
#
loop_
_entity.id
_entity.type
_entity.pdbx_description
1 polymer ?
#
loop_
_entity_poly.entity_id
_entity_poly.type
_entity_poly.pdbx_seq_one_letter_code
_entity_poly.pdbx_strand_id
1 'polypeptide(L)'
;MLATTSGLGVLPRGSTSPVEGELLRFFVYWKQTSRTTDFDLSALMLNADYSTHSWLSYTALTGVGGEHSGDITDAPDGASEFINLRLDAVPGTFIVPQVNVFSGEGFDEVEESFFGFMLRDAEQRGRPFEPRTVRMKSELRGPGRVALPLAFQRGTDGRWRAKWLHLYLTGTPTSNQVEGNRVSVATLLRGIVARDHLTVRYLADLMADSATTVTRWEGGSLPDEPVTYLGLERPEGLHPDSRVITPGNLRDLIPA
;
A
#
# COMPACT_ATOMS: atom_id res chain seq x y z
N MET A 1 11.30 16.70 -1.42
CA MET A 1 11.22 15.93 -2.67
C MET A 1 10.13 14.88 -2.47
N LEU A 2 9.01 14.96 -3.19
CA LEU A 2 7.99 13.92 -3.14
C LEU A 2 8.59 12.68 -3.81
N ALA A 3 8.83 11.62 -3.04
CA ALA A 3 9.26 10.34 -3.60
C ALA A 3 8.17 9.87 -4.59
N THR A 4 8.49 9.85 -5.87
CA THR A 4 7.61 9.33 -6.91
C THR A 4 7.70 7.81 -6.87
N THR A 5 6.74 7.19 -6.20
CA THR A 5 6.62 5.74 -6.18
C THR A 5 6.03 5.25 -7.50
N SER A 6 6.84 4.59 -8.33
CA SER A 6 6.40 3.81 -9.50
C SER A 6 5.91 2.42 -9.07
N GLY A 7 4.98 1.86 -9.84
CA GLY A 7 4.49 0.52 -9.59
C GLY A 7 3.05 0.24 -10.03
N LEU A 8 2.67 -1.04 -9.94
CA LEU A 8 1.33 -1.54 -10.22
C LEU A 8 0.40 -1.21 -9.05
N GLY A 9 -0.79 -0.67 -9.34
CA GLY A 9 -1.81 -0.41 -8.30
C GLY A 9 -1.41 0.64 -7.26
N VAL A 10 -0.44 1.50 -7.58
CA VAL A 10 0.05 2.56 -6.69
C VAL A 10 -0.83 3.79 -6.82
N LEU A 11 -1.48 4.18 -5.71
CA LEU A 11 -2.33 5.37 -5.64
C LEU A 11 -1.64 6.51 -4.88
N PRO A 12 -2.06 7.78 -5.09
CA PRO A 12 -1.58 8.91 -4.32
C PRO A 12 -1.78 8.73 -2.80
N ARG A 13 -0.88 9.31 -1.99
CA ARG A 13 -0.98 9.24 -0.52
C ARG A 13 -2.33 9.74 -0.03
N GLY A 14 -2.93 9.03 0.92
CA GLY A 14 -4.26 9.30 1.45
C GLY A 14 -5.40 8.63 0.67
N SER A 15 -5.14 8.12 -0.54
CA SER A 15 -6.13 7.33 -1.28
C SER A 15 -6.53 6.09 -0.49
N THR A 16 -7.79 5.68 -0.64
CA THR A 16 -8.33 4.49 0.02
C THR A 16 -8.96 3.55 -1.00
N SER A 17 -8.83 2.25 -0.78
CA SER A 17 -9.50 1.21 -1.58
C SER A 17 -10.10 0.14 -0.68
N PRO A 18 -11.21 -0.51 -1.09
CA PRO A 18 -11.68 -1.70 -0.40
C PRO A 18 -10.63 -2.83 -0.48
N VAL A 19 -10.67 -3.71 0.52
CA VAL A 19 -9.84 -4.92 0.59
C VAL A 19 -10.79 -6.10 0.71
N GLU A 20 -10.93 -6.82 -0.40
CA GLU A 20 -11.88 -7.92 -0.57
C GLU A 20 -11.12 -9.24 -0.76
N GLY A 21 -11.47 -10.22 0.05
CA GLY A 21 -10.80 -11.52 0.13
C GLY A 21 -10.64 -11.95 1.58
N GLU A 22 -10.17 -13.18 1.78
CA GLU A 22 -10.05 -13.78 3.11
C GLU A 22 -8.62 -13.72 3.63
N LEU A 23 -7.64 -13.84 2.73
CA LEU A 23 -6.22 -13.82 3.03
C LEU A 23 -5.55 -12.59 2.42
N LEU A 24 -4.93 -11.78 3.28
CA LEU A 24 -4.04 -10.69 2.93
C LEU A 24 -2.59 -11.20 3.01
N ARG A 25 -1.86 -11.14 1.89
CA ARG A 25 -0.43 -11.46 1.86
C ARG A 25 0.38 -10.22 1.55
N PHE A 26 1.32 -9.89 2.41
CA PHE A 26 2.38 -8.92 2.12
C PHE A 26 3.58 -9.63 1.53
N PHE A 27 4.32 -8.92 0.68
CA PHE A 27 5.62 -9.35 0.22
C PHE A 27 6.58 -8.18 0.10
N VAL A 28 7.84 -8.43 0.39
CA VAL A 28 8.96 -7.58 0.03
C VAL A 28 9.91 -8.37 -0.85
N TYR A 29 10.55 -7.70 -1.79
CA TYR A 29 11.71 -8.21 -2.51
C TYR A 29 12.80 -7.15 -2.48
N TRP A 30 14.04 -7.60 -2.37
CA TRP A 30 15.21 -6.76 -2.56
C TRP A 30 16.34 -7.55 -3.19
N LYS A 31 17.22 -6.84 -3.90
CA LYS A 31 18.46 -7.37 -4.45
C LYS A 31 19.58 -6.40 -4.09
N GLN A 32 20.60 -6.91 -3.41
CA GLN A 32 21.72 -6.08 -2.97
C GLN A 32 22.64 -5.73 -4.13
N THR A 33 23.24 -4.54 -4.08
CA THR A 33 24.20 -4.06 -5.08
C THR A 33 25.61 -4.56 -4.78
N SER A 34 26.06 -4.36 -3.53
CA SER A 34 27.48 -4.49 -3.18
C SER A 34 27.75 -4.98 -1.77
N ARG A 35 26.87 -4.66 -0.81
CA ARG A 35 26.98 -5.09 0.59
C ARG A 35 25.86 -6.05 0.92
N THR A 36 26.15 -7.08 1.71
CA THR A 36 25.12 -7.91 2.33
C THR A 36 24.08 -7.02 2.98
N THR A 37 22.83 -7.20 2.55
CA THR A 37 21.72 -6.32 2.90
C THR A 37 20.54 -7.14 3.34
N ASP A 38 19.98 -6.72 4.46
CA ASP A 38 18.98 -7.43 5.21
C ASP A 38 17.75 -6.52 5.39
N PHE A 39 16.67 -6.89 4.69
CA PHE A 39 15.40 -6.19 4.76
C PHE A 39 14.38 -7.06 5.49
N ASP A 40 13.90 -6.56 6.62
CA ASP A 40 12.89 -7.24 7.42
C ASP A 40 11.49 -6.80 7.02
N LEU A 41 10.64 -7.77 6.68
CA LEU A 41 9.20 -7.57 6.61
C LEU A 41 8.55 -7.71 8.00
N SER A 42 7.67 -6.79 8.34
CA SER A 42 6.89 -6.88 9.57
C SER A 42 5.47 -6.34 9.38
N ALA A 43 4.56 -6.75 10.25
CA ALA A 43 3.20 -6.24 10.28
C ALA A 43 2.80 -5.92 11.72
N LEU A 44 2.44 -4.66 11.98
CA LEU A 44 1.97 -4.20 13.28
C LEU A 44 0.45 -4.19 13.32
N MET A 45 -0.15 -4.83 14.33
CA MET A 45 -1.59 -4.82 14.57
C MET A 45 -1.93 -3.88 15.73
N LEU A 46 -2.80 -2.91 15.48
CA LEU A 46 -3.21 -1.89 16.46
C LEU A 46 -4.70 -1.95 16.75
N ASN A 47 -5.08 -1.63 17.99
CA ASN A 47 -6.47 -1.43 18.39
C ASN A 47 -7.03 -0.10 17.86
N ALA A 48 -8.33 0.13 18.04
CA ALA A 48 -9.00 1.35 17.62
C ALA A 48 -8.43 2.62 18.27
N ASP A 49 -7.86 2.51 19.48
CA ASP A 49 -7.19 3.58 20.21
C ASP A 49 -5.70 3.75 19.82
N TYR A 50 -5.24 3.04 18.78
CA TYR A 50 -3.86 2.98 18.30
C TYR A 50 -2.86 2.32 19.26
N SER A 51 -3.32 1.73 20.37
CA SER A 51 -2.45 0.89 21.21
C SER A 51 -2.02 -0.36 20.45
N THR A 52 -0.79 -0.82 20.67
CA THR A 52 -0.28 -2.04 20.07
C THR A 52 -1.02 -3.25 20.63
N HIS A 53 -1.67 -4.03 19.76
CA HIS A 53 -2.26 -5.30 20.12
C HIS A 53 -1.21 -6.42 20.02
N SER A 54 -0.58 -6.53 18.84
CA SER A 54 0.39 -7.57 18.50
C SER A 54 1.17 -7.18 17.25
N TRP A 55 2.18 -7.98 16.88
CA TRP A 55 2.89 -7.84 15.60
C TRP A 55 3.30 -9.21 15.06
N LEU A 56 3.65 -9.24 13.77
CA LEU A 56 4.38 -10.33 13.12
C LEU A 56 5.69 -9.79 12.56
N SER A 57 6.75 -10.56 12.72
CA SER A 57 8.13 -10.25 12.30
C SER A 57 8.95 -11.55 12.28
N TYR A 58 10.20 -11.49 11.84
CA TYR A 58 11.15 -12.60 11.98
C TYR A 58 11.31 -13.07 13.44
N THR A 59 11.16 -12.16 14.42
CA THR A 59 11.17 -12.48 15.87
C THR A 59 9.86 -13.09 16.39
N ALA A 60 8.78 -13.03 15.61
CA ALA A 60 7.44 -13.48 15.97
C ALA A 60 6.74 -14.12 14.77
N LEU A 61 7.27 -15.28 14.34
CA LEU A 61 6.93 -15.95 13.08
C LEU A 61 5.47 -16.42 12.98
N THR A 62 4.80 -16.63 14.11
CA THR A 62 3.37 -16.98 14.15
C THR A 62 2.63 -16.15 15.18
N GLY A 63 1.42 -15.73 14.81
CA GLY A 63 0.49 -15.00 15.66
C GLY A 63 -0.94 -15.36 15.29
N VAL A 64 -1.92 -14.87 16.04
CA VAL A 64 -3.34 -15.18 15.78
C VAL A 64 -3.71 -14.75 14.36
N GLY A 65 -3.89 -15.73 13.48
CA GLY A 65 -4.30 -15.53 12.10
C GLY A 65 -3.18 -15.20 11.11
N GLY A 66 -1.89 -15.31 11.46
CA GLY A 66 -0.82 -15.03 10.50
C GLY A 66 0.52 -15.74 10.69
N GLU A 67 1.30 -15.74 9.61
CA GLU A 67 2.53 -16.51 9.42
C GLU A 67 3.56 -15.70 8.62
N HIS A 68 4.81 -15.68 9.09
CA HIS A 68 5.98 -15.14 8.38
C HIS A 68 6.72 -16.26 7.63
N SER A 69 7.25 -15.99 6.44
CA SER A 69 7.97 -16.99 5.63
C SER A 69 9.33 -17.43 6.18
N GLY A 70 9.77 -16.89 7.32
CA GLY A 70 11.17 -16.92 7.75
C GLY A 70 11.95 -15.67 7.35
N ASP A 71 13.22 -15.65 7.72
CA ASP A 71 14.15 -14.51 7.66
C ASP A 71 15.23 -14.79 6.61
N ILE A 72 15.48 -13.84 5.70
CA ILE A 72 16.56 -13.91 4.72
C ILE A 72 17.48 -12.70 4.90
N THR A 73 18.74 -12.94 5.23
CA THR A 73 19.67 -11.85 5.61
C THR A 73 20.68 -11.46 4.51
N ASP A 74 20.74 -12.19 3.38
CA ASP A 74 21.64 -11.94 2.25
C ASP A 74 20.93 -12.19 0.92
N ALA A 75 21.02 -11.23 -0.01
CA ALA A 75 20.22 -11.20 -1.24
C ALA A 75 21.03 -10.83 -2.51
N PRO A 76 22.15 -11.52 -2.82
CA PRO A 76 22.98 -11.22 -4.00
C PRO A 76 22.22 -11.42 -5.32
N ASP A 77 21.38 -12.47 -5.40
CA ASP A 77 20.55 -12.79 -6.56
C ASP A 77 19.09 -12.34 -6.38
N GLY A 78 18.82 -11.56 -5.33
CA GLY A 78 17.49 -11.18 -4.89
C GLY A 78 16.90 -12.13 -3.86
N ALA A 79 16.12 -11.58 -2.93
CA ALA A 79 15.43 -12.30 -1.88
C ALA A 79 13.98 -11.82 -1.75
N SER A 80 13.11 -12.61 -1.13
CA SER A 80 11.75 -12.20 -0.82
C SER A 80 11.25 -12.77 0.49
N GLU A 81 10.55 -11.94 1.25
CA GLU A 81 9.83 -12.36 2.44
C GLU A 81 8.34 -12.12 2.27
N PHE A 82 7.54 -12.91 2.99
CA PHE A 82 6.10 -12.89 2.95
C PHE A 82 5.49 -12.93 4.34
N ILE A 83 4.41 -12.17 4.53
CA ILE A 83 3.53 -12.29 5.69
C ILE A 83 2.13 -12.63 5.19
N ASN A 84 1.55 -13.70 5.74
CA ASN A 84 0.17 -14.10 5.50
C ASN A 84 -0.71 -13.71 6.69
N LEU A 85 -1.88 -13.12 6.41
CA LEU A 85 -2.87 -12.72 7.42
C LEU A 85 -4.27 -13.13 6.98
N ARG A 86 -4.99 -13.89 7.81
CA ARG A 86 -6.42 -14.13 7.61
C ARG A 86 -7.22 -12.98 8.19
N LEU A 87 -7.91 -12.23 7.32
CA LEU A 87 -8.59 -10.98 7.69
C LEU A 87 -9.74 -11.15 8.68
N ASP A 88 -10.33 -12.35 8.74
CA ASP A 88 -11.37 -12.74 9.70
C ASP A 88 -10.82 -12.99 11.11
N ALA A 89 -9.56 -13.39 11.20
CA ALA A 89 -8.91 -13.79 12.44
C ALA A 89 -7.92 -12.73 12.97
N VAL A 90 -7.61 -11.69 12.18
CA VAL A 90 -6.69 -10.63 12.62
C VAL A 90 -7.32 -9.82 13.75
N PRO A 91 -6.69 -9.78 14.94
CA PRO A 91 -7.14 -8.94 16.04
C PRO A 91 -6.80 -7.46 15.77
N GLY A 92 -7.52 -6.56 16.43
CA GLY A 92 -7.33 -5.12 16.28
C GLY A 92 -8.04 -4.50 15.07
N THR A 93 -7.92 -3.19 14.95
CA THR A 93 -8.60 -2.36 13.95
C THR A 93 -7.69 -1.99 12.79
N PHE A 94 -6.38 -1.99 13.01
CA PHE A 94 -5.41 -1.61 12.00
C PHE A 94 -4.34 -2.68 11.79
N ILE A 95 -3.89 -2.83 10.55
CA ILE A 95 -2.70 -3.58 10.17
C ILE A 95 -1.77 -2.63 9.43
N VAL A 96 -0.51 -2.54 9.86
CA VAL A 96 0.48 -1.66 9.26
C VAL A 96 1.70 -2.48 8.85
N PRO A 97 1.83 -2.87 7.57
CA PRO A 97 3.06 -3.46 7.07
C PRO A 97 4.21 -2.46 7.13
N GLN A 98 5.39 -2.96 7.48
CA GLN A 98 6.63 -2.18 7.53
C GLN A 98 7.74 -2.99 6.87
N VAL A 99 8.57 -2.30 6.11
CA VAL A 99 9.84 -2.85 5.63
C VAL A 99 10.94 -2.09 6.35
N ASN A 100 11.76 -2.80 7.11
CA ASN A 100 12.88 -2.21 7.83
C ASN A 100 14.18 -2.61 7.13
N VAL A 101 15.07 -1.64 6.93
CA VAL A 101 16.46 -1.94 6.60
C VAL A 101 17.15 -2.33 7.89
N PHE A 102 17.21 -3.63 8.18
CA PHE A 102 17.86 -4.14 9.37
C PHE A 102 19.36 -3.87 9.31
N SER A 103 20.00 -4.18 8.18
CA SER A 103 21.41 -3.87 7.95
C SER A 103 21.73 -3.71 6.46
N GLY A 104 22.90 -3.14 6.16
CA GLY A 104 23.39 -2.98 4.79
C GLY A 104 22.90 -1.73 4.08
N GLU A 105 22.59 -1.90 2.79
CA GLU A 105 22.20 -0.85 1.86
C GLU A 105 20.80 -0.31 2.17
N GLY A 106 20.60 1.01 2.02
CA GLY A 106 19.30 1.64 2.11
C GLY A 106 18.44 1.46 0.85
N PHE A 107 17.20 1.92 0.91
CA PHE A 107 16.22 1.81 -0.19
C PHE A 107 16.70 2.42 -1.51
N ASP A 108 17.50 3.49 -1.47
CA ASP A 108 18.07 4.14 -2.66
C ASP A 108 19.44 3.55 -3.09
N GLU A 109 20.02 2.65 -2.29
CA GLU A 109 21.34 2.05 -2.52
C GLU A 109 21.28 0.63 -3.11
N VAL A 110 20.24 -0.15 -2.75
CA VAL A 110 20.01 -1.51 -3.28
C VAL A 110 19.63 -1.48 -4.77
N GLU A 111 20.08 -2.48 -5.51
CA GLU A 111 19.87 -2.61 -6.97
C GLU A 111 18.37 -2.58 -7.26
N GLU A 112 17.61 -3.40 -6.55
CA GLU A 112 16.16 -3.50 -6.67
C GLU A 112 15.54 -3.59 -5.29
N SER A 113 14.43 -2.89 -5.06
CA SER A 113 13.55 -3.23 -3.95
C SER A 113 12.11 -2.81 -4.20
N PHE A 114 11.17 -3.65 -3.78
CA PHE A 114 9.74 -3.35 -3.85
C PHE A 114 8.96 -4.03 -2.74
N PHE A 115 7.85 -3.40 -2.39
CA PHE A 115 6.83 -3.94 -1.51
C PHE A 115 5.53 -4.15 -2.28
N GLY A 116 4.75 -5.16 -1.91
CA GLY A 116 3.39 -5.27 -2.41
C GLY A 116 2.47 -6.08 -1.52
N PHE A 117 1.21 -6.14 -1.93
CA PHE A 117 0.23 -7.01 -1.29
C PHE A 117 -0.67 -7.72 -2.29
N MET A 118 -1.16 -8.88 -1.87
CA MET A 118 -2.08 -9.73 -2.60
C MET A 118 -3.31 -10.04 -1.76
N LEU A 119 -4.41 -10.32 -2.45
CA LEU A 119 -5.64 -10.82 -1.85
C LEU A 119 -5.97 -12.18 -2.43
N ARG A 120 -6.29 -13.14 -1.56
CA ARG A 120 -6.57 -14.53 -1.94
C ARG A 120 -7.80 -15.04 -1.20
N ASP A 121 -8.47 -16.01 -1.83
CA ASP A 121 -9.55 -16.77 -1.21
C ASP A 121 -8.97 -18.01 -0.48
N ALA A 122 -9.63 -18.53 0.56
CA ALA A 122 -9.11 -19.68 1.31
C ALA A 122 -8.87 -20.93 0.45
N GLU A 123 -9.57 -21.07 -0.67
CA GLU A 123 -9.42 -22.19 -1.60
C GLU A 123 -8.07 -22.15 -2.35
N GLN A 124 -7.41 -21.00 -2.43
CA GLN A 124 -6.13 -20.84 -3.11
C GLN A 124 -4.92 -21.22 -2.24
N ARG A 125 -5.13 -21.77 -1.04
CA ARG A 125 -4.04 -22.20 -0.13
C ARG A 125 -3.05 -23.14 -0.85
N GLY A 126 -1.78 -22.76 -0.89
CA GLY A 126 -0.67 -23.63 -1.33
C GLY A 126 0.12 -23.18 -2.57
N ARG A 127 -0.38 -22.26 -3.42
CA ARG A 127 0.46 -21.71 -4.51
C ARG A 127 1.45 -20.66 -3.97
N PRO A 128 2.76 -20.72 -4.30
CA PRO A 128 3.77 -19.79 -3.78
C PRO A 128 3.50 -18.33 -4.16
N PHE A 129 3.06 -18.07 -5.40
CA PHE A 129 2.83 -16.74 -5.93
C PHE A 129 1.88 -16.83 -7.14
N GLU A 130 0.81 -16.04 -7.16
CA GLU A 130 -0.10 -15.95 -8.32
C GLU A 130 -0.18 -14.48 -8.78
N PRO A 131 0.50 -14.07 -9.87
CA PRO A 131 0.64 -12.67 -10.24
C PRO A 131 -0.69 -11.90 -10.38
N ARG A 132 -1.75 -12.60 -10.79
CA ARG A 132 -3.11 -12.02 -10.96
C ARG A 132 -3.73 -11.56 -9.64
N THR A 133 -3.24 -12.08 -8.51
CA THR A 133 -3.74 -11.75 -7.17
C THR A 133 -3.02 -10.54 -6.56
N VAL A 134 -1.96 -10.03 -7.22
CA VAL A 134 -1.26 -8.81 -6.81
C VAL A 134 -2.18 -7.62 -7.02
N ARG A 135 -2.51 -6.94 -5.92
CA ARG A 135 -3.31 -5.71 -5.96
C ARG A 135 -2.44 -4.47 -6.05
N MET A 136 -1.27 -4.52 -5.44
CA MET A 136 -0.31 -3.43 -5.47
C MET A 136 1.12 -3.96 -5.38
N LYS A 137 2.02 -3.35 -6.15
CA LYS A 137 3.47 -3.51 -6.08
C LYS A 137 4.09 -2.13 -6.30
N SER A 138 4.86 -1.66 -5.35
CA SER A 138 5.50 -0.35 -5.31
C SER A 138 7.00 -0.52 -5.14
N GLU A 139 7.78 0.21 -5.92
CA GLU A 139 9.20 0.36 -5.63
C GLU A 139 9.39 0.99 -4.24
N LEU A 140 10.44 0.56 -3.54
CA LEU A 140 10.87 1.17 -2.30
C LEU A 140 12.07 2.06 -2.61
N ARG A 141 11.79 3.32 -2.94
CA ARG A 141 12.77 4.38 -3.17
C ARG A 141 12.42 5.56 -2.30
N GLY A 142 13.33 5.96 -1.42
CA GLY A 142 13.09 7.04 -0.50
C GLY A 142 14.08 7.12 0.66
N PRO A 143 14.23 8.32 1.24
CA PRO A 143 15.18 8.55 2.32
C PRO A 143 14.67 7.92 3.62
N GLY A 144 15.49 7.10 4.25
CA GLY A 144 15.16 6.51 5.55
C GLY A 144 15.63 5.07 5.68
N ARG A 145 15.20 4.43 6.76
CA ARG A 145 15.52 3.03 7.08
C ARG A 145 14.26 2.20 7.38
N VAL A 146 13.09 2.84 7.40
CA VAL A 146 11.81 2.18 7.65
C VAL A 146 10.80 2.71 6.64
N ALA A 147 10.22 1.82 5.84
CA ALA A 147 9.15 2.16 4.91
C ALA A 147 7.78 1.74 5.48
N LEU A 148 6.81 2.63 5.40
CA LEU A 148 5.38 2.37 5.69
C LEU A 148 4.59 2.61 4.40
N PRO A 149 4.43 1.58 3.54
CA PRO A 149 3.78 1.76 2.25
C PRO A 149 2.28 2.02 2.39
N LEU A 150 1.62 1.30 3.29
CA LEU A 150 0.17 1.23 3.44
C LEU A 150 -0.23 1.08 4.91
N ALA A 151 -1.48 1.39 5.22
CA ALA A 151 -2.16 0.90 6.40
C ALA A 151 -3.52 0.33 6.01
N PHE A 152 -3.93 -0.74 6.68
CA PHE A 152 -5.22 -1.38 6.49
C PHE A 152 -6.06 -1.08 7.72
N GLN A 153 -7.31 -0.66 7.51
CA GLN A 153 -8.24 -0.32 8.56
C GLN A 153 -9.53 -1.13 8.42
N ARG A 154 -9.96 -1.74 9.52
CA ARG A 154 -11.29 -2.36 9.64
C ARG A 154 -12.30 -1.29 10.02
N GLY A 155 -13.28 -1.06 9.17
CA GLY A 155 -14.39 -0.15 9.44
C GLY A 155 -15.34 -0.70 10.51
N THR A 156 -16.23 0.15 11.00
CA THR A 156 -17.33 -0.25 11.89
C THR A 156 -18.31 -1.22 11.20
N ASP A 157 -18.33 -1.22 9.87
CA ASP A 157 -19.04 -2.17 9.02
C ASP A 157 -18.32 -3.54 8.89
N GLY A 158 -17.21 -3.74 9.60
CA GLY A 158 -16.41 -4.96 9.55
C GLY A 158 -15.54 -5.09 8.30
N ARG A 159 -15.66 -4.18 7.33
CA ARG A 159 -14.93 -4.25 6.05
C ARG A 159 -13.55 -3.62 6.15
N TRP A 160 -12.57 -4.27 5.53
CA TRP A 160 -11.20 -3.78 5.46
C TRP A 160 -11.02 -2.80 4.30
N ARG A 161 -10.21 -1.75 4.54
CA ARG A 161 -9.81 -0.76 3.53
C ARG A 161 -8.31 -0.53 3.62
N ALA A 162 -7.64 -0.45 2.48
CA ALA A 162 -6.24 -0.07 2.38
C ALA A 162 -6.13 1.44 2.20
N LYS A 163 -5.22 2.09 2.92
CA LYS A 163 -4.90 3.52 2.83
C LYS A 163 -3.42 3.67 2.45
N TRP A 164 -3.16 4.39 1.36
CA TRP A 164 -1.80 4.59 0.84
C TRP A 164 -1.05 5.62 1.69
N LEU A 165 0.11 5.25 2.20
CA LEU A 165 0.94 6.08 3.07
C LEU A 165 2.23 6.52 2.36
N HIS A 166 2.97 5.58 1.77
CA HIS A 166 4.31 5.76 1.18
C HIS A 166 5.22 6.67 2.00
N LEU A 167 5.31 6.41 3.30
CA LEU A 167 6.19 7.15 4.20
C LEU A 167 7.51 6.42 4.36
N TYR A 168 8.57 7.19 4.48
CA TYR A 168 9.89 6.70 4.85
C TYR A 168 10.30 7.43 6.12
N LEU A 169 10.61 6.66 7.16
CA LEU A 169 11.03 7.18 8.45
C LEU A 169 12.54 7.05 8.60
N THR A 170 13.12 8.02 9.29
CA THR A 170 14.46 7.89 9.84
C THR A 170 14.47 6.73 10.84
N GLY A 171 15.40 5.80 10.68
CA GLY A 171 15.67 4.75 11.65
C GLY A 171 17.10 4.84 12.15
N THR A 172 17.56 3.83 12.87
CA THR A 172 18.96 3.66 13.24
C THR A 172 19.78 3.18 12.02
N PRO A 173 21.11 3.35 12.02
CA PRO A 173 21.94 2.83 10.94
C PRO A 173 21.83 1.31 10.74
N THR A 174 21.56 0.57 11.82
CA THR A 174 21.38 -0.88 11.86
C THR A 174 20.34 -1.28 12.91
N SER A 175 19.86 -2.52 12.84
CA SER A 175 18.92 -3.15 13.78
C SER A 175 17.56 -2.46 13.87
N ASN A 176 17.05 -1.94 12.74
CA ASN A 176 15.69 -1.41 12.67
C ASN A 176 14.69 -2.57 12.73
N GLN A 177 13.80 -2.54 13.71
CA GLN A 177 12.79 -3.57 13.92
C GLN A 177 11.48 -2.94 14.40
N VAL A 178 10.38 -3.68 14.25
CA VAL A 178 9.02 -3.20 14.59
C VAL A 178 8.89 -2.75 16.04
N GLU A 179 9.57 -3.43 16.97
CA GLU A 179 9.53 -3.15 18.40
C GLU A 179 10.04 -1.74 18.72
N GLY A 180 11.07 -1.27 18.00
CA GLY A 180 11.66 0.06 18.18
C GLY A 180 10.81 1.20 17.62
N ASN A 181 9.96 0.92 16.62
CA ASN A 181 9.27 1.94 15.84
C ASN A 181 7.78 2.11 16.20
N ARG A 182 7.21 1.21 17.02
CA ARG A 182 5.77 1.12 17.30
C ARG A 182 5.10 2.44 17.74
N VAL A 183 5.73 3.21 18.62
CA VAL A 183 5.16 4.45 19.17
C VAL A 183 5.07 5.55 18.10
N SER A 184 6.14 5.70 17.31
CA SER A 184 6.20 6.64 16.20
C SER A 184 5.17 6.30 15.13
N VAL A 185 5.03 5.01 14.81
CA VAL A 185 4.08 4.51 13.80
C VAL A 185 2.63 4.75 14.24
N ALA A 186 2.28 4.42 15.48
CA ALA A 186 0.93 4.65 16.01
C ALA A 186 0.55 6.15 15.96
N THR A 187 1.49 7.03 16.32
CA THR A 187 1.30 8.48 16.30
C THR A 187 1.08 9.00 14.88
N LEU A 188 1.92 8.56 13.93
CA LEU A 188 1.79 8.93 12.51
C LEU A 188 0.48 8.41 11.91
N LEU A 189 0.14 7.15 12.20
CA LEU A 189 -1.10 6.55 11.71
C LEU A 189 -2.32 7.31 12.22
N ARG A 190 -2.33 7.68 13.51
CA ARG A 190 -3.40 8.51 14.09
C ARG A 190 -3.56 9.83 13.33
N GLY A 191 -2.45 10.53 13.05
CA GLY A 191 -2.48 11.80 12.31
C GLY A 191 -2.97 11.66 10.86
N ILE A 192 -2.70 10.53 10.20
CA ILE A 192 -3.08 10.31 8.81
C ILE A 192 -4.49 9.75 8.68
N VAL A 193 -4.88 8.79 9.53
CA VAL A 193 -6.21 8.19 9.51
C VAL A 193 -7.27 9.20 9.92
N ALA A 194 -7.00 10.03 10.94
CA ALA A 194 -7.94 11.06 11.39
C ALA A 194 -8.11 12.22 10.41
N ARG A 195 -7.31 12.28 9.34
CA ARG A 195 -7.37 13.35 8.35
C ARG A 195 -8.30 12.97 7.21
N ASP A 196 -9.36 13.75 7.05
CA ASP A 196 -10.17 13.74 5.84
C ASP A 196 -9.37 14.37 4.70
N HIS A 197 -9.07 13.55 3.69
CA HIS A 197 -8.43 14.03 2.49
C HIS A 197 -9.47 14.62 1.54
N LEU A 198 -9.08 15.65 0.81
CA LEU A 198 -9.85 16.19 -0.30
C LEU A 198 -10.12 15.07 -1.31
N THR A 199 -11.39 14.83 -1.64
CA THR A 199 -11.76 13.77 -2.59
C THR A 199 -11.90 14.33 -4.00
N VAL A 200 -11.68 13.49 -5.00
CA VAL A 200 -11.94 13.83 -6.40
C VAL A 200 -13.41 14.21 -6.61
N ARG A 201 -14.33 13.55 -5.89
CA ARG A 201 -15.76 13.92 -5.88
C ARG A 201 -15.99 15.33 -5.38
N TYR A 202 -15.42 15.69 -4.24
CA TYR A 202 -15.54 17.03 -3.68
C TYR A 202 -15.04 18.11 -4.66
N LEU A 203 -13.90 17.87 -5.31
CA LEU A 203 -13.40 18.78 -6.34
C LEU A 203 -14.33 18.86 -7.56
N ALA A 204 -14.85 17.72 -8.04
CA ALA A 204 -15.78 17.70 -9.16
C ALA A 204 -17.07 18.46 -8.85
N ASP A 205 -17.62 18.31 -7.64
CA ASP A 205 -18.80 19.04 -7.18
C ASP A 205 -18.52 20.55 -7.13
N LEU A 206 -17.35 20.97 -6.63
CA LEU A 206 -16.95 22.37 -6.57
C LEU A 206 -16.74 22.99 -7.96
N MET A 207 -16.21 22.21 -8.92
CA MET A 207 -16.06 22.64 -10.32
C MET A 207 -17.40 22.75 -11.04
N ALA A 208 -18.37 21.88 -10.72
CA ALA A 208 -19.72 21.95 -11.24
C ALA A 208 -20.40 23.27 -10.83
N ASP A 209 -20.17 23.71 -9.59
CA ASP A 209 -20.68 24.98 -9.08
C ASP A 209 -20.00 26.21 -9.72
N SER A 210 -18.78 26.07 -10.26
CA SER A 210 -17.97 27.15 -10.82
C SER A 210 -17.98 27.23 -12.36
N ALA A 211 -19.09 26.83 -12.99
CA ALA A 211 -19.34 26.88 -14.45
C ALA A 211 -18.61 25.85 -15.32
N THR A 212 -18.02 24.79 -14.75
CA THR A 212 -17.58 23.62 -15.54
C THR A 212 -18.74 22.65 -15.69
N THR A 213 -19.04 22.19 -16.91
CA THR A 213 -20.06 21.15 -17.12
C THR A 213 -19.53 19.81 -16.59
N VAL A 214 -20.05 19.37 -15.44
CA VAL A 214 -19.75 18.05 -14.86
C VAL A 214 -21.01 17.21 -14.92
N THR A 215 -20.97 16.12 -15.71
CA THR A 215 -22.10 15.21 -15.86
C THR A 215 -21.76 13.87 -15.23
N ARG A 216 -22.62 13.40 -14.32
CA ARG A 216 -22.52 12.05 -13.79
C ARG A 216 -22.98 11.05 -14.85
N TRP A 217 -22.08 10.16 -15.27
CA TRP A 217 -22.36 9.14 -16.27
C TRP A 217 -22.64 7.79 -15.61
N GLU A 218 -23.83 7.24 -15.85
CA GLU A 218 -24.34 5.99 -15.26
C GLU A 218 -24.56 4.92 -16.36
N GLY A 219 -23.63 4.82 -17.32
CA GLY A 219 -23.70 3.81 -18.40
C GLY A 219 -24.64 4.13 -19.56
N GLY A 220 -25.00 5.41 -19.75
CA GLY A 220 -25.81 5.87 -20.88
C GLY A 220 -24.98 6.16 -22.14
N SER A 221 -25.57 6.88 -23.11
CA SER A 221 -24.86 7.35 -24.31
C SER A 221 -23.63 8.18 -23.94
N LEU A 222 -22.51 7.91 -24.61
CA LEU A 222 -21.29 8.69 -24.46
C LEU A 222 -21.39 9.99 -25.27
N PRO A 223 -20.72 11.07 -24.84
CA PRO A 223 -20.59 12.28 -25.64
C PRO A 223 -19.83 12.01 -26.94
N ASP A 224 -20.29 12.60 -28.04
CA ASP A 224 -19.59 12.56 -29.33
C ASP A 224 -18.37 13.50 -29.37
N GLU A 225 -18.25 14.41 -28.41
CA GLU A 225 -17.13 15.37 -28.29
C GLU A 225 -16.07 14.90 -27.27
N PRO A 226 -14.81 15.38 -27.38
CA PRO A 226 -13.77 15.08 -26.40
C PRO A 226 -14.14 15.58 -25.01
N VAL A 227 -14.00 14.73 -24.00
CA VAL A 227 -14.24 15.07 -22.58
C VAL A 227 -13.05 14.72 -21.69
N THR A 228 -13.04 15.26 -20.47
CA THR A 228 -12.22 14.69 -19.39
C THR A 228 -13.07 13.67 -18.64
N TYR A 229 -12.82 12.39 -18.88
CA TYR A 229 -13.51 11.28 -18.22
C TYR A 229 -12.78 10.88 -16.94
N LEU A 230 -13.53 10.77 -15.84
CA LEU A 230 -13.08 10.24 -14.55
C LEU A 230 -13.88 9.00 -14.22
N GLY A 231 -13.23 7.83 -14.16
CA GLY A 231 -13.92 6.57 -13.89
C GLY A 231 -12.97 5.42 -13.59
N LEU A 232 -13.53 4.22 -13.36
CA LEU A 232 -12.71 3.03 -13.05
C LEU A 232 -11.96 2.52 -14.29
N GLU A 233 -12.63 2.48 -15.43
CA GLU A 233 -12.11 2.01 -16.71
C GLU A 233 -12.57 2.93 -17.84
N ARG A 234 -11.82 2.94 -18.96
CA ARG A 234 -12.21 3.67 -20.17
C ARG A 234 -13.44 3.01 -20.78
N PRO A 235 -14.56 3.73 -20.96
CA PRO A 235 -15.73 3.20 -21.66
C PRO A 235 -15.40 2.86 -23.11
N GLU A 236 -15.91 1.73 -23.59
CA GLU A 236 -15.87 1.39 -25.01
C GLU A 236 -16.63 2.44 -25.82
N GLY A 237 -16.05 2.92 -26.92
CA GLY A 237 -16.65 3.95 -27.77
C GLY A 237 -16.46 5.39 -27.28
N LEU A 238 -15.75 5.65 -26.16
CA LEU A 238 -15.43 7.02 -25.75
C LEU A 238 -14.54 7.69 -26.80
N HIS A 239 -14.89 8.94 -27.17
CA HIS A 239 -14.17 9.73 -28.17
C HIS A 239 -12.64 9.65 -27.98
N PRO A 240 -11.85 9.34 -29.03
CA PRO A 240 -10.42 9.03 -28.91
C PRO A 240 -9.62 10.16 -28.25
N ASP A 241 -9.94 11.41 -28.56
CA ASP A 241 -9.26 12.59 -28.00
C ASP A 241 -9.67 12.95 -26.56
N SER A 242 -10.55 12.16 -25.94
CA SER A 242 -10.91 12.36 -24.53
C SER A 242 -9.73 12.06 -23.62
N ARG A 243 -9.50 12.96 -22.64
CA ARG A 243 -8.58 12.71 -21.54
C ARG A 243 -9.23 11.74 -20.56
N VAL A 244 -8.60 10.60 -20.30
CA VAL A 244 -9.14 9.56 -19.41
C VAL A 244 -8.28 9.49 -18.16
N ILE A 245 -8.93 9.70 -17.02
CA ILE A 245 -8.35 9.54 -15.69
C ILE A 245 -9.02 8.34 -15.02
N THR A 246 -8.19 7.37 -14.68
CA THR A 246 -8.55 6.13 -13.99
C THR A 246 -7.67 5.95 -12.76
N PRO A 247 -7.94 4.96 -11.88
CA PRO A 247 -7.02 4.64 -10.79
C PRO A 247 -5.57 4.40 -11.24
N GLY A 248 -5.36 3.86 -12.46
CA GLY A 248 -4.03 3.60 -13.01
C GLY A 248 -3.18 4.85 -13.25
N ASN A 249 -3.81 6.00 -13.48
CA ASN A 249 -3.17 7.27 -13.76
C ASN A 249 -3.77 8.43 -12.94
N LEU A 250 -4.32 8.13 -11.76
CA LEU A 250 -4.97 9.13 -10.90
C LEU A 250 -4.01 10.26 -10.48
N ARG A 251 -2.70 9.97 -10.48
CA ARG A 251 -1.63 10.95 -10.25
C ARG A 251 -1.66 12.11 -11.24
N ASP A 252 -2.16 11.90 -12.47
CA ASP A 252 -2.21 12.91 -13.52
C ASP A 252 -3.18 14.06 -13.19
N LEU A 253 -4.01 13.90 -12.14
CA LEU A 253 -4.86 14.98 -11.61
C LEU A 253 -4.07 16.04 -10.84
N ILE A 254 -2.87 15.71 -10.36
CA ILE A 254 -2.05 16.63 -9.58
C ILE A 254 -1.14 17.38 -10.58
N PRO A 255 -1.24 18.71 -10.69
CA PRO A 255 -0.33 19.50 -11.52
C PRO A 255 1.13 19.26 -11.10
N ALA A 256 2.04 19.27 -12.08
CA ALA A 256 3.48 19.10 -11.86
C ALA A 256 4.08 20.22 -10.99
#